data_AF-A0A656YW93-F1
#
_entry.id   AF-A0A656YW93-F1
#
_cell.length_a   1.000
_cell.length_b   1.000
_cell.length_c   1.000
_cell.angle_alpha   90.00
_cell.angle_beta   90.00
_cell.angle_gamma   90.00
#
_symmetry.space_group_name_H-M   'P 1'
#
loop_
_entity.id
_entity.type
_entity.pdbx_description
1 polymer ?
#
loop_
_entity_poly.entity_id
_entity_poly.type
_entity_poly.pdbx_seq_one_letter_code
_entity_poly.pdbx_strand_id
1 'polypeptide(L)'
;DVKVLQNDVIYRLIEDYEEWVEEEKERIRREKLKGLMRAGKVSIKPGCVFRSSKPAIVGVDVLGGIIRPDFPLMKKDGENIGTVREIQSKQETISEAESGDEVALSIAGPTVGRQIKEGGVLYVDIPSEQMAKLEEVSEMLSEDEKGVMEEITSIKKKKDSAYGVM
;
A
#
# COMPACT_ATOMS: atom_id res chain seq x y z
N ASP A 1 -22.21 -12.60 17.00
CA ASP A 1 -23.51 -12.16 16.46
C ASP A 1 -24.04 -13.11 15.41
N VAL A 2 -25.36 -13.18 15.24
CA VAL A 2 -26.05 -13.93 14.18
C VAL A 2 -26.86 -12.94 13.36
N LYS A 3 -26.59 -12.81 12.06
CA LYS A 3 -27.36 -11.96 11.14
C LYS A 3 -28.51 -12.78 10.55
N VAL A 4 -29.72 -12.21 10.57
CA VAL A 4 -30.94 -12.81 9.98
C VAL A 4 -31.29 -12.02 8.72
N LEU A 5 -31.37 -12.70 7.59
CA LEU A 5 -31.80 -12.13 6.30
C LEU A 5 -33.27 -12.50 6.07
N GLN A 6 -34.10 -11.53 5.71
CA GLN A 6 -35.53 -11.73 5.49
C GLN A 6 -35.98 -10.92 4.27
N ASN A 7 -36.57 -11.61 3.29
CA ASN A 7 -37.11 -11.00 2.08
C ASN A 7 -38.34 -11.79 1.60
N ASP A 8 -39.38 -11.10 1.14
CA ASP A 8 -40.61 -11.72 0.65
C ASP A 8 -40.47 -12.30 -0.77
N VAL A 9 -39.33 -12.02 -1.43
CA VAL A 9 -39.01 -12.49 -2.79
C VAL A 9 -37.79 -13.41 -2.73
N ILE A 10 -37.95 -14.66 -3.16
CA ILE A 10 -36.91 -15.70 -3.07
C ILE A 10 -35.60 -15.28 -3.76
N TYR A 11 -35.65 -14.71 -4.97
CA TYR A 11 -34.45 -14.28 -5.68
C TYR A 11 -33.69 -13.17 -4.96
N ARG A 12 -34.41 -12.23 -4.35
CA ARG A 12 -33.79 -11.16 -3.56
C ARG A 12 -33.18 -11.70 -2.26
N LEU A 13 -33.79 -12.71 -1.64
CA LEU A 13 -33.19 -13.38 -0.48
C LEU A 13 -31.86 -14.05 -0.83
N ILE A 14 -31.76 -14.62 -2.04
CA ILE A 14 -30.51 -15.20 -2.55
C ILE A 14 -29.48 -14.10 -2.81
N GLU A 15 -29.87 -13.00 -3.47
CA GLU A 15 -29.01 -11.84 -3.70
C GLU A 15 -28.49 -11.25 -2.37
N ASP A 16 -29.38 -11.04 -1.39
CA ASP A 16 -29.05 -10.54 -0.05
C ASP A 16 -28.07 -11.47 0.69
N TYR A 17 -28.20 -12.79 0.48
CA TYR A 17 -27.28 -13.78 1.04
C TYR A 17 -25.92 -13.76 0.35
N GLU A 18 -25.88 -13.70 -0.98
CA GLU A 18 -24.64 -13.62 -1.75
C GLU A 18 -23.86 -12.35 -1.43
N GLU A 19 -24.54 -11.20 -1.38
CA GLU A 19 -23.95 -9.93 -0.96
C GLU A 19 -23.40 -10.02 0.47
N TRP A 20 -24.20 -10.54 1.42
CA TRP A 20 -23.73 -10.69 2.79
C TRP A 20 -22.51 -11.60 2.92
N VAL A 21 -22.49 -12.74 2.21
CA VAL A 21 -21.34 -13.65 2.21
C VAL A 21 -20.08 -12.94 1.69
N GLU A 22 -20.21 -12.12 0.65
CA GLU A 22 -19.08 -11.39 0.08
C GLU A 22 -18.59 -10.27 1.00
N GLU A 23 -19.50 -9.48 1.57
CA GLU A 23 -19.18 -8.48 2.59
C GLU A 23 -18.46 -9.09 3.80
N GLU A 24 -18.93 -10.26 4.26
CA GLU A 24 -18.38 -10.95 5.42
C GLU A 24 -16.98 -11.48 5.14
N LYS A 25 -16.73 -12.05 3.94
CA LYS A 25 -15.39 -12.43 3.50
C LYS A 25 -14.45 -11.23 3.46
N GLU A 26 -14.88 -10.12 2.87
CA GLU A 26 -14.09 -8.89 2.78
C GLU A 26 -13.86 -8.25 4.16
N ARG A 27 -14.78 -8.42 5.10
CA ARG A 27 -14.57 -8.02 6.50
C ARG A 27 -13.46 -8.84 7.16
N ILE A 28 -13.55 -10.18 7.09
CA ILE A 28 -12.55 -11.08 7.66
C ILE A 28 -11.17 -10.82 7.03
N ARG A 29 -11.14 -10.60 5.71
CA ARG A 29 -9.94 -10.24 4.96
C ARG A 29 -9.34 -8.95 5.49
N ARG A 30 -10.11 -7.87 5.56
CA ARG A 30 -9.65 -6.58 6.12
C ARG A 30 -9.16 -6.71 7.55
N GLU A 31 -9.80 -7.51 8.39
CA GLU A 31 -9.36 -7.73 9.77
C GLU A 31 -8.01 -8.45 9.86
N LYS A 32 -7.81 -9.50 9.05
CA LYS A 32 -6.52 -10.22 8.99
C LYS A 32 -5.39 -9.35 8.48
N LEU A 33 -5.70 -8.44 7.56
CA LEU A 33 -4.75 -7.51 6.96
C LEU A 33 -4.53 -6.25 7.82
N LYS A 34 -5.38 -6.03 8.83
CA LYS A 34 -5.31 -4.87 9.69
C LYS A 34 -4.04 -4.91 10.53
N GLY A 35 -3.27 -3.83 10.46
CA GLY A 35 -1.99 -3.73 11.18
C GLY A 35 -0.81 -4.39 10.49
N LEU A 36 -1.02 -5.07 9.35
CA LEU A 36 0.09 -5.50 8.49
C LEU A 36 0.52 -4.35 7.59
N MET A 37 1.84 -4.20 7.43
CA MET A 37 2.40 -3.30 6.44
C MET A 37 2.23 -3.91 5.05
N ARG A 38 1.48 -3.22 4.19
CA ARG A 38 1.12 -3.66 2.84
C ARG A 38 2.22 -3.31 1.85
N ALA A 39 2.34 -4.09 0.78
CA ALA A 39 3.28 -3.77 -0.28
C ALA A 39 2.72 -2.63 -1.13
N GLY A 40 3.59 -1.69 -1.50
CA GLY A 40 3.20 -0.52 -2.27
C GLY A 40 4.35 0.04 -3.08
N LYS A 41 4.04 0.52 -4.28
CA LYS A 41 4.99 1.05 -5.26
C LYS A 41 4.43 2.33 -5.86
N VAL A 42 5.22 3.39 -5.82
CA VAL A 42 4.82 4.71 -6.34
C VAL A 42 5.89 5.30 -7.25
N SER A 43 5.45 6.06 -8.24
CA SER A 43 6.31 6.85 -9.11
C SER A 43 6.09 8.33 -8.85
N ILE A 44 7.17 9.09 -8.64
CA ILE A 44 7.10 10.54 -8.48
C ILE A 44 6.86 11.18 -9.85
N LYS A 45 5.76 11.90 -10.01
CA LYS A 45 5.41 12.56 -11.27
C LYS A 45 6.38 13.71 -11.58
N PRO A 46 6.97 13.77 -12.80
CA PRO A 46 7.79 14.90 -13.21
C PRO A 46 7.02 16.22 -13.17
N GLY A 47 7.67 17.28 -12.68
CA GLY A 47 7.06 18.61 -12.52
C GLY A 47 6.00 18.72 -11.42
N CYS A 48 5.67 17.65 -10.69
CA CYS A 48 4.69 17.68 -9.59
C CYS A 48 5.36 17.75 -8.22
N VAL A 49 6.26 18.71 -8.03
CA VAL A 49 6.92 18.96 -6.73
C VAL A 49 6.35 20.22 -6.11
N PHE A 50 5.51 20.07 -5.10
CA PHE A 50 4.87 21.19 -4.40
C PHE A 50 5.76 21.73 -3.27
N ARG A 51 6.53 20.85 -2.62
CA ARG A 51 7.47 21.21 -1.57
C ARG A 51 8.68 20.30 -1.59
N SER A 52 9.87 20.89 -1.58
CA SER A 52 11.12 20.14 -1.69
C SER A 52 11.56 19.43 -0.41
N SER A 53 11.20 19.92 0.78
CA SER A 53 11.55 19.28 2.07
C SER A 53 10.74 19.79 3.27
N LYS A 54 10.81 19.04 4.38
CA LYS A 54 10.27 19.35 5.72
C LYS A 54 8.76 19.65 5.80
N PRO A 55 7.86 18.74 5.43
CA PRO A 55 8.05 17.48 4.69
C PRO A 55 8.12 17.74 3.17
N ALA A 56 8.70 16.80 2.41
CA ALA A 56 8.63 16.87 0.95
C ALA A 56 7.19 16.56 0.51
N ILE A 57 6.62 17.36 -0.40
CA ILE A 57 5.28 17.13 -0.93
C ILE A 57 5.40 16.97 -2.44
N VAL A 58 5.06 15.78 -2.92
CA VAL A 58 5.21 15.37 -4.31
C VAL A 58 3.95 14.69 -4.82
N GLY A 59 3.56 14.98 -6.05
CA GLY A 59 2.54 14.21 -6.77
C GLY A 59 3.13 12.87 -7.21
N VAL A 60 2.40 11.80 -6.98
CA VAL A 60 2.80 10.44 -7.34
C VAL A 60 1.68 9.70 -8.05
N ASP A 61 2.08 8.73 -8.87
CA ASP A 61 1.20 7.69 -9.39
C ASP A 61 1.46 6.41 -8.60
N VAL A 62 0.41 5.82 -8.02
CA VAL A 62 0.52 4.51 -7.36
C VAL A 62 0.53 3.45 -8.45
N LEU A 63 1.69 2.79 -8.62
CA LEU A 63 1.93 1.82 -9.68
C LEU A 63 1.45 0.41 -9.32
N GLY A 64 1.27 0.12 -8.03
CA GLY A 64 0.87 -1.18 -7.53
C GLY A 64 0.83 -1.24 -6.02
N GLY A 65 -0.04 -2.08 -5.48
CA GLY A 65 -0.25 -2.26 -4.06
C GLY A 65 -0.93 -1.07 -3.40
N ILE A 66 -0.68 -0.91 -2.09
CA ILE A 66 -1.37 0.07 -1.24
C ILE A 66 -0.34 0.93 -0.49
N ILE A 67 -0.59 2.24 -0.45
CA ILE A 67 0.16 3.19 0.37
C ILE A 67 -0.73 3.73 1.48
N ARG A 68 -0.21 3.77 2.70
CA ARG A 68 -0.87 4.37 3.87
C ARG A 68 0.04 5.37 4.57
N PRO A 69 -0.53 6.29 5.36
CA PRO A 69 0.23 7.06 6.33
C PRO A 69 1.07 6.16 7.24
N ASP A 70 2.18 6.72 7.73
CA ASP A 70 3.19 6.07 8.57
C ASP A 70 4.00 4.94 7.90
N PHE A 71 3.75 4.65 6.61
CA PHE A 71 4.56 3.67 5.89
C PHE A 71 5.95 4.22 5.58
N PRO A 72 7.03 3.51 5.93
CA PRO A 72 8.38 3.86 5.52
C PRO A 72 8.56 3.60 4.01
N LEU A 73 9.37 4.40 3.36
CA LEU A 73 9.65 4.32 1.93
C LEU A 73 11.13 4.03 1.69
N MET A 74 11.40 3.24 0.67
CA MET A 74 12.73 2.96 0.16
C MET A 74 12.81 3.15 -1.35
N LYS A 75 14.03 3.30 -1.87
CA LYS A 75 14.33 3.29 -3.30
C LYS A 75 14.47 1.87 -3.84
N LYS A 76 14.56 1.77 -5.17
CA LYS A 76 14.93 0.55 -5.91
C LYS A 76 16.28 -0.08 -5.52
N ASP A 77 17.17 0.66 -4.85
CA ASP A 77 18.45 0.17 -4.34
C ASP A 77 18.36 -0.30 -2.87
N GLY A 78 17.18 -0.22 -2.26
CA GLY A 78 16.94 -0.58 -0.87
C GLY A 78 17.46 0.46 0.14
N GLU A 79 17.81 1.67 -0.30
CA GLU A 79 18.07 2.80 0.59
C GLU A 79 16.74 3.33 1.17
N ASN A 80 16.65 3.45 2.49
CA ASN A 80 15.49 4.04 3.15
C ASN A 80 15.52 5.57 2.97
N ILE A 81 14.37 6.14 2.65
CA ILE A 81 14.19 7.52 2.24
C ILE A 81 13.47 8.35 3.30
N GLY A 82 12.54 7.75 4.03
CA GLY A 82 11.67 8.46 4.95
C GLY A 82 10.33 7.77 5.13
N THR A 83 9.35 8.51 5.61
CA THR A 83 8.03 7.96 5.99
C THR A 83 6.92 8.82 5.42
N VAL A 84 5.85 8.19 4.93
CA VAL A 84 4.62 8.88 4.51
C VAL A 84 3.96 9.51 5.74
N ARG A 85 3.73 10.82 5.73
CA ARG A 85 2.96 11.50 6.78
C ARG A 85 1.49 11.57 6.44
N GLU A 86 1.19 11.89 5.19
CA GLU A 86 -0.15 12.21 4.75
C GLU A 86 -0.29 11.92 3.25
N ILE A 87 -1.48 11.50 2.87
CA ILE A 87 -1.89 11.25 1.49
C ILE A 87 -3.05 12.17 1.18
N GLN A 88 -2.97 12.93 0.10
CA GLN A 88 -4.02 13.84 -0.33
C GLN A 88 -4.47 13.50 -1.75
N SER A 89 -5.77 13.34 -1.93
CA SER A 89 -6.41 13.22 -3.24
C SER A 89 -7.44 14.32 -3.39
N LYS A 90 -7.36 15.08 -4.49
CA LYS A 90 -8.32 16.16 -4.80
C LYS A 90 -8.62 17.13 -3.64
N GLN A 91 -7.59 17.51 -2.87
CA GLN A 91 -7.66 18.38 -1.67
C GLN A 91 -8.26 17.74 -0.41
N GLU A 92 -8.58 16.44 -0.43
CA GLU A 92 -9.03 15.70 0.74
C GLU A 92 -7.93 14.75 1.23
N THR A 93 -7.75 14.67 2.54
CA THR A 93 -6.85 13.71 3.17
C THR A 93 -7.50 12.33 3.16
N ILE A 94 -6.82 11.35 2.58
CA ILE A 94 -7.29 9.97 2.49
C ILE A 94 -6.45 9.05 3.37
N SER A 95 -7.04 7.96 3.85
CA SER A 95 -6.37 6.98 4.72
C SER A 95 -5.49 5.99 3.96
N GLU A 96 -5.76 5.79 2.68
CA GLU A 96 -5.02 4.88 1.81
C GLU A 96 -5.14 5.31 0.35
N ALA A 97 -4.14 4.96 -0.45
CA ALA A 97 -4.17 5.07 -1.91
C ALA A 97 -3.84 3.71 -2.52
N GLU A 98 -4.57 3.35 -3.56
CA GLU A 98 -4.49 2.06 -4.25
C GLU A 98 -3.87 2.20 -5.64
N SER A 99 -3.54 1.07 -6.25
CA SER A 99 -2.98 1.02 -7.60
C SER A 99 -3.86 1.77 -8.61
N GLY A 100 -3.25 2.68 -9.37
CA GLY A 100 -3.93 3.54 -10.34
C GLY A 100 -4.29 4.93 -9.80
N ASP A 101 -4.19 5.16 -8.49
CA ASP A 101 -4.47 6.47 -7.92
C ASP A 101 -3.36 7.48 -8.21
N GLU A 102 -3.77 8.72 -8.50
CA GLU A 102 -2.90 9.89 -8.61
C GLU A 102 -3.09 10.77 -7.37
N VAL A 103 -2.09 10.80 -6.49
CA VAL A 103 -2.20 11.46 -5.17
C VAL A 103 -0.98 12.31 -4.86
N ALA A 104 -1.14 13.28 -3.96
CA ALA A 104 -0.03 14.00 -3.37
C ALA A 104 0.42 13.30 -2.08
N LEU A 105 1.70 12.92 -2.01
CA LEU A 105 2.32 12.34 -0.82
C LEU A 105 3.15 13.38 -0.09
N SER A 106 2.89 13.50 1.21
CA SER A 106 3.73 14.22 2.16
C SER A 106 4.72 13.23 2.78
N ILE A 107 6.01 13.39 2.51
CA ILE A 107 7.06 12.47 2.94
C ILE A 107 7.99 13.18 3.94
N ALA A 108 8.07 12.65 5.16
CA ALA A 108 9.02 13.09 6.18
C ALA A 108 10.39 12.45 5.96
N GLY A 109 11.46 13.24 6.04
CA GLY A 109 12.83 12.75 5.90
C GLY A 109 13.55 13.26 4.64
N PRO A 110 13.04 12.99 3.42
CA PRO A 110 13.81 13.25 2.21
C PRO A 110 13.75 14.71 1.77
N THR A 111 14.70 15.06 0.90
CA THR A 111 14.68 16.30 0.12
C THR A 111 14.63 15.96 -1.37
N VAL A 112 13.68 16.55 -2.09
CA VAL A 112 13.56 16.43 -3.55
C VAL A 112 14.75 17.11 -4.23
N GLY A 113 15.36 16.43 -5.20
CA GLY A 113 16.59 16.82 -5.88
C GLY A 113 17.87 16.25 -5.26
N ARG A 114 17.81 15.76 -4.02
CA ARG A 114 18.96 15.15 -3.32
C ARG A 114 18.76 13.66 -3.07
N GLN A 115 17.85 13.31 -2.16
CA GLN A 115 17.54 11.90 -1.86
C GLN A 115 16.53 11.35 -2.85
N ILE A 116 15.45 12.08 -3.13
CA ILE A 116 14.43 11.67 -4.12
C ILE A 116 14.49 12.57 -5.34
N LYS A 117 14.11 12.06 -6.51
CA LYS A 117 14.09 12.80 -7.77
C LYS A 117 12.76 12.58 -8.47
N GLU A 118 12.34 13.57 -9.25
CA GLU A 118 11.24 13.44 -10.20
C GLU A 118 11.47 12.26 -11.15
N GLY A 119 10.40 11.53 -11.46
CA GLY A 119 10.46 10.27 -12.21
C GLY A 119 11.06 9.09 -11.44
N GLY A 120 11.42 9.29 -10.17
CA GLY A 120 11.94 8.23 -9.30
C GLY A 120 10.82 7.30 -8.81
N VAL A 121 11.13 6.01 -8.73
CA VAL A 121 10.24 5.00 -8.14
C VAL A 121 10.63 4.75 -6.69
N LEU A 122 9.63 4.73 -5.81
CA LEU A 122 9.74 4.39 -4.41
C LEU A 122 8.87 3.17 -4.09
N TYR A 123 9.30 2.41 -3.09
CA TYR A 123 8.64 1.22 -2.58
C TYR A 123 8.38 1.37 -1.08
N VAL A 124 7.38 0.68 -0.55
CA VAL A 124 7.23 0.55 0.90
C VAL A 124 8.38 -0.27 1.47
N ASP A 125 9.02 0.24 2.51
CA ASP A 125 10.14 -0.42 3.18
C ASP A 125 9.63 -1.41 4.24
N ILE A 126 9.24 -2.61 3.80
CA ILE A 126 8.69 -3.64 4.68
C ILE A 126 9.81 -4.31 5.51
N PRO A 127 9.69 -4.42 6.84
CA PRO A 127 10.59 -5.23 7.67
C PRO A 127 10.40 -6.73 7.45
N SER A 128 11.45 -7.54 7.61
CA SER A 128 11.40 -9.00 7.38
C SER A 128 10.30 -9.72 8.16
N GLU A 129 10.03 -9.31 9.40
CA GLU A 129 8.97 -9.91 10.22
C GLU A 129 7.57 -9.64 9.65
N GLN A 130 7.34 -8.43 9.14
CA GLN A 130 6.08 -8.05 8.51
C GLN A 130 5.95 -8.69 7.12
N MET A 131 7.06 -8.84 6.40
CA MET A 131 7.13 -9.53 5.11
C MET A 131 6.66 -10.98 5.26
N ALA A 132 7.18 -11.74 6.22
CA ALA A 132 6.75 -13.12 6.46
C ALA A 132 5.25 -13.23 6.78
N LYS A 133 4.72 -12.34 7.64
CA LYS A 133 3.27 -12.29 7.94
C LYS A 133 2.44 -11.94 6.71
N LEU A 134 2.94 -11.07 5.84
CA LEU A 134 2.27 -10.70 4.59
C LEU A 134 2.27 -11.88 3.59
N GLU A 135 3.33 -12.69 3.56
CA GLU A 135 3.39 -13.92 2.75
C GLU A 135 2.38 -14.99 3.22
N GLU A 136 2.18 -15.15 4.53
CA GLU A 136 1.19 -16.08 5.09
C GLU A 136 -0.25 -15.77 4.64
N VAL A 137 -0.54 -14.49 4.37
CA VAL A 137 -1.84 -14.03 3.88
C VAL A 137 -1.81 -13.62 2.41
N SER A 138 -0.78 -14.05 1.66
CA SER A 138 -0.59 -13.68 0.25
C SER A 138 -1.77 -14.03 -0.64
N GLU A 139 -2.50 -15.12 -0.37
CA GLU A 139 -3.72 -15.50 -1.09
C GLU A 139 -4.83 -14.43 -0.99
N MET A 140 -4.78 -13.59 0.05
CA MET A 140 -5.69 -12.47 0.29
C MET A 140 -5.17 -11.14 -0.26
N LEU A 141 -4.11 -11.11 -1.04
CA LEU A 141 -3.57 -9.90 -1.68
C LEU A 141 -4.00 -9.85 -3.15
N SER A 142 -4.03 -8.64 -3.71
CA SER A 142 -4.25 -8.46 -5.14
C SER A 142 -3.02 -8.90 -5.94
N GLU A 143 -3.20 -9.24 -7.22
CA GLU A 143 -2.09 -9.71 -8.07
C GLU A 143 -1.02 -8.63 -8.26
N ASP A 144 -1.41 -7.35 -8.35
CA ASP A 144 -0.48 -6.24 -8.42
C ASP A 144 0.34 -6.10 -7.12
N GLU A 145 -0.30 -6.29 -5.95
CA GLU A 145 0.37 -6.22 -4.67
C GLU A 145 1.37 -7.36 -4.50
N LYS A 146 1.02 -8.59 -4.90
CA LYS A 146 1.95 -9.73 -4.93
C LYS A 146 3.15 -9.44 -5.83
N GLY A 147 2.93 -8.83 -6.99
CA GLY A 147 4.03 -8.42 -7.87
C GLY A 147 4.98 -7.44 -7.20
N VAL A 148 4.44 -6.42 -6.52
CA VAL A 148 5.26 -5.45 -5.76
C VAL A 148 5.99 -6.13 -4.59
N MET A 149 5.35 -7.08 -3.94
CA MET A 149 5.92 -7.87 -2.84
C MET A 149 7.17 -8.66 -3.28
N GLU A 150 7.13 -9.29 -4.45
CA GLU A 150 8.28 -9.97 -5.06
C GLU A 150 9.42 -9.00 -5.42
N GLU A 151 9.07 -7.82 -5.94
CA GLU A 151 10.04 -6.76 -6.22
C GLU A 151 10.76 -6.30 -4.93
N ILE A 152 10.00 -6.02 -3.86
CA ILE A 152 10.53 -5.61 -2.56
C ILE A 152 11.48 -6.68 -2.01
N THR A 153 11.07 -7.95 -2.06
CA THR A 153 11.89 -9.09 -1.60
C THR A 153 13.18 -9.19 -2.40
N SER A 154 13.12 -9.01 -3.71
CA SER A 154 14.29 -9.03 -4.60
C SER A 154 15.25 -7.87 -4.32
N ILE A 155 14.74 -6.67 -4.03
CA ILE A 155 15.55 -5.50 -3.66
C ILE A 155 16.24 -5.74 -2.32
N LYS A 156 15.51 -6.24 -1.33
CA LYS A 156 16.03 -6.48 0.02
C LYS A 156 17.04 -7.61 0.09
N LYS A 157 16.79 -8.74 -0.59
CA LYS A 157 17.74 -9.88 -0.67
C LYS A 157 19.09 -9.51 -1.26
N LYS A 158 19.14 -8.56 -2.19
CA LYS A 158 20.41 -8.04 -2.75
C LYS A 158 21.25 -7.29 -1.71
N LYS A 159 20.62 -6.70 -0.70
CA LYS A 159 21.27 -5.92 0.35
C LYS A 159 21.56 -6.75 1.59
N ASP A 160 20.64 -7.66 1.94
CA ASP A 160 20.74 -8.60 3.05
C ASP A 160 20.24 -9.97 2.61
N SER A 161 21.16 -10.92 2.44
CA SER A 161 20.84 -12.27 1.97
C SER A 161 19.97 -13.08 2.93
N ALA A 162 19.82 -12.65 4.20
CA ALA A 162 18.94 -13.29 5.18
C ALA A 162 17.48 -12.78 5.12
N TYR A 163 17.17 -11.79 4.28
CA TYR A 163 15.83 -11.22 4.18
C TYR A 163 14.81 -12.23 3.64
N GLY A 164 13.72 -12.44 4.38
CA GLY A 164 12.65 -13.40 4.03
C GLY A 164 13.01 -14.87 4.30
N VAL A 165 14.04 -15.13 5.11
CA VAL A 165 14.34 -16.48 5.62
C VAL A 165 13.94 -16.53 7.09
N MET A 166 12.82 -17.19 7.40
CA MET A 166 12.46 -17.66 8.74
C MET A 166 11.97 -19.10 8.64
#